data_AF-A0A1B9R241-F1
#
_entry.id   AF-A0A1B9R241-F1
#
_cell.length_a   1.000
_cell.length_b   1.000
_cell.length_c   1.000
_cell.angle_alpha   90.00
_cell.angle_beta   90.00
_cell.angle_gamma   90.00
#
_symmetry.space_group_name_H-M   'P 1'
#
loop_
_entity.id
_entity.type
_entity.pdbx_description
1 polymer ?
#
loop_
_entity_poly.entity_id
_entity_poly.type
_entity_poly.pdbx_seq_one_letter_code
_entity_poly.pdbx_strand_id
1 'polypeptide(L)'
;MEDNPTNRKKLNVLLQRIDAEITLGSFDYGKYFPSSKLKDRFDKIEERERASTEYFSSPVSPKFEEFVSIWLSEMKVTWSKGHYMDVAGVIDKYLLPTFGHKKLVPLKKDRSYSFARF
;
A
#
# COMPACT_ATOMS: atom_id res chain seq x y z
N MET A 1 -12.04 -27.58 23.18
CA MET A 1 -10.99 -27.49 24.21
C MET A 1 -11.61 -26.85 25.43
N GLU A 2 -11.49 -27.48 26.59
CA GLU A 2 -12.01 -26.91 27.84
C GLU A 2 -11.07 -25.82 28.35
N ASP A 3 -11.69 -24.76 28.89
CA ASP A 3 -10.98 -23.65 29.49
C ASP A 3 -10.36 -24.11 30.81
N ASN A 4 -9.04 -24.28 30.80
CA ASN A 4 -8.27 -24.63 31.99
C ASN A 4 -7.04 -23.71 32.13
N PRO A 5 -6.49 -23.55 33.35
CA PRO A 5 -5.39 -22.62 33.62
C PRO A 5 -4.14 -22.89 32.78
N THR A 6 -3.88 -24.16 32.45
CA THR A 6 -2.74 -24.59 31.62
C THR A 6 -2.91 -24.16 30.16
N ASN A 7 -4.12 -24.29 29.61
CA ASN A 7 -4.46 -23.86 28.26
C ASN A 7 -4.43 -22.33 28.15
N ARG A 8 -4.87 -21.59 29.19
CA ARG A 8 -4.74 -20.13 29.25
C ARG A 8 -3.28 -19.67 29.25
N LYS A 9 -2.40 -20.33 30.01
CA LYS A 9 -0.95 -20.03 29.99
C LYS A 9 -0.34 -20.26 28.61
N LYS A 10 -0.65 -21.37 27.96
CA LYS A 10 -0.19 -21.66 26.59
C LYS A 10 -0.69 -20.64 25.57
N LEU A 11 -1.95 -20.21 25.70
CA LEU A 11 -2.54 -19.18 24.85
C LEU A 11 -1.85 -17.82 25.01
N ASN A 12 -1.56 -17.41 26.25
CA ASN A 12 -0.88 -16.13 26.51
C ASN A 12 0.53 -16.10 25.89
N VAL A 13 1.30 -17.19 25.98
CA VAL A 13 2.62 -17.28 25.34
C VAL A 13 2.50 -17.19 23.81
N LEU A 14 1.48 -17.83 23.23
CA LEU A 14 1.22 -17.76 21.79
C LEU A 14 0.85 -16.34 21.36
N LEU A 15 0.01 -15.64 22.13
CA LEU A 15 -0.39 -14.25 21.86
C LEU A 15 0.81 -13.30 21.92
N GLN A 16 1.67 -13.42 22.95
CA GLN A 16 2.89 -12.62 23.04
C GLN A 16 3.81 -12.81 21.82
N ARG A 17 3.91 -14.04 21.31
CA ARG A 17 4.66 -14.33 20.09
C ARG A 17 4.02 -13.66 18.86
N ILE A 18 2.71 -13.74 18.72
CA ILE A 18 1.97 -13.09 17.63
C ILE A 18 2.18 -11.57 17.69
N ASP A 19 2.07 -10.95 18.87
CA ASP A 19 2.26 -9.51 19.04
C ASP A 19 3.70 -9.07 18.67
N ALA A 20 4.70 -9.87 19.05
CA ALA A 20 6.08 -9.64 18.66
C ALA A 20 6.28 -9.76 17.14
N GLU A 21 5.70 -10.77 16.49
CA GLU A 21 5.77 -10.96 15.04
C GLU A 21 5.03 -9.86 14.27
N ILE A 22 3.90 -9.35 14.80
CA ILE A 22 3.19 -8.18 14.23
C ILE A 22 4.06 -6.93 14.34
N THR A 23 4.67 -6.70 15.50
CA THR A 23 5.54 -5.54 15.74
C THR A 23 6.76 -5.55 14.83
N LEU A 24 7.32 -6.74 14.55
CA LEU A 24 8.45 -6.92 13.65
C LEU A 24 8.03 -6.86 12.16
N GLY A 25 6.73 -6.90 11.86
CA GLY A 25 6.21 -6.96 10.49
C GLY A 25 6.42 -8.30 9.80
N SER A 26 6.65 -9.37 10.56
CA SER A 26 6.90 -10.74 10.06
C SER A 26 5.75 -11.70 10.38
N PHE A 27 4.58 -11.17 10.75
CA PHE A 27 3.41 -11.97 11.10
C PHE A 27 2.78 -12.61 9.87
N ASP A 28 2.59 -13.93 9.92
CA ASP A 28 1.91 -14.73 8.89
C ASP A 28 0.56 -15.21 9.43
N TYR A 29 -0.53 -14.69 8.87
CA TYR A 29 -1.89 -15.04 9.29
C TYR A 29 -2.21 -16.52 9.04
N GLY A 30 -1.79 -17.07 7.90
CA GLY A 30 -2.08 -18.44 7.48
C GLY A 30 -1.43 -19.50 8.37
N LYS A 31 -0.28 -19.16 8.99
CA LYS A 31 0.43 -20.02 9.95
C LYS A 31 -0.34 -20.22 11.26
N TYR A 32 -0.98 -19.17 11.79
CA TYR A 32 -1.70 -19.23 13.06
C TYR A 32 -3.17 -19.60 12.90
N PHE A 33 -3.79 -19.24 11.78
CA PHE A 33 -5.21 -19.44 11.53
C PHE A 33 -5.46 -20.23 10.23
N PRO A 34 -4.94 -21.46 10.09
CA PRO A 34 -4.98 -22.22 8.84
C PRO A 34 -6.40 -22.57 8.37
N SER A 35 -7.36 -22.69 9.30
CA SER A 35 -8.77 -23.02 9.02
C SER A 35 -9.69 -21.79 8.99
N SER A 36 -9.15 -20.57 9.07
CA SER A 36 -9.95 -19.36 9.04
C SER A 36 -10.44 -19.07 7.63
N LYS A 37 -11.72 -18.70 7.50
CA LYS A 37 -12.31 -18.22 6.23
C LYS A 37 -11.61 -16.96 5.69
N LEU A 38 -10.89 -16.23 6.55
CA LEU A 38 -10.16 -15.03 6.19
C LEU A 38 -8.77 -15.31 5.62
N LYS A 39 -8.27 -16.55 5.73
CA LYS A 39 -6.94 -16.93 5.23
C LYS A 39 -6.77 -16.55 3.76
N ASP A 40 -7.68 -17.03 2.90
CA ASP A 40 -7.65 -16.75 1.46
C ASP A 40 -7.68 -15.24 1.14
N ARG A 41 -8.31 -14.44 2.01
CA ARG A 41 -8.35 -12.99 1.86
C ARG A 41 -6.99 -12.36 2.17
N PHE A 42 -6.35 -12.78 3.26
CA PHE A 42 -5.04 -12.27 3.65
C PHE A 42 -3.95 -12.74 2.68
N ASP A 43 -3.99 -13.99 2.24
CA ASP A 43 -3.05 -14.53 1.24
C ASP A 43 -3.09 -13.70 -0.06
N LYS A 44 -4.30 -13.37 -0.55
CA LYS A 44 -4.47 -12.51 -1.73
C LYS A 44 -3.99 -11.08 -1.53
N ILE A 45 -4.09 -10.54 -0.32
CA ILE A 45 -3.59 -9.19 -0.01
C ILE A 45 -2.06 -9.20 -0.02
N GLU A 46 -1.44 -10.17 0.65
CA GLU A 46 0.01 -10.32 0.66
C GLU A 46 0.58 -10.54 -0.75
N GLU A 47 -0.06 -11.40 -1.56
CA GLU A 47 0.34 -11.63 -2.94
C GLU A 47 0.31 -10.34 -3.77
N ARG A 48 -0.76 -9.53 -3.64
CA ARG A 48 -0.85 -8.22 -4.30
C ARG A 48 0.21 -7.25 -3.83
N GLU A 49 0.51 -7.21 -2.54
CA GLU A 49 1.55 -6.33 -1.99
C GLU A 49 2.94 -6.73 -2.46
N ARG A 50 3.24 -8.03 -2.51
CA ARG A 50 4.51 -8.55 -3.07
C ARG A 50 4.63 -8.23 -4.55
N ALA A 51 3.62 -8.57 -5.35
CA ALA A 51 3.61 -8.30 -6.79
C ALA A 51 3.74 -6.80 -7.10
N SER A 52 3.07 -5.94 -6.32
CA SER A 52 3.21 -4.48 -6.43
C SER A 52 4.64 -4.02 -6.12
N THR A 53 5.20 -4.49 -5.01
CA THR A 53 6.58 -4.15 -4.60
C THR A 53 7.60 -4.58 -5.65
N GLU A 54 7.44 -5.79 -6.20
CA GLU A 54 8.28 -6.31 -7.28
C GLU A 54 8.15 -5.48 -8.56
N TYR A 55 6.94 -5.13 -8.97
CA TYR A 55 6.68 -4.30 -10.14
C TYR A 55 7.33 -2.91 -10.03
N PHE A 56 7.18 -2.23 -8.89
CA PHE A 56 7.78 -0.90 -8.68
C PHE A 56 9.30 -0.95 -8.40
N SER A 57 9.82 -2.06 -7.90
CA SER A 57 11.28 -2.25 -7.72
C SER A 57 11.99 -2.63 -9.02
N SER A 58 11.25 -3.14 -10.01
CA SER A 58 11.78 -3.56 -11.31
C SER A 58 12.51 -2.42 -12.05
N PRO A 59 13.55 -2.74 -12.86
CA PRO A 59 14.14 -1.78 -13.80
C PRO A 59 13.14 -1.16 -14.78
N VAL A 60 12.02 -1.85 -15.05
CA VAL A 60 10.96 -1.45 -15.99
C VAL A 60 9.83 -0.68 -15.30
N SER A 61 10.00 -0.30 -14.03
CA SER A 61 9.01 0.49 -13.31
C SER A 61 8.76 1.83 -14.03
N PRO A 62 7.49 2.21 -14.25
CA PRO A 62 7.16 3.44 -14.95
C PRO A 62 7.63 4.66 -14.14
N LYS A 63 8.14 5.64 -14.86
CA LYS A 63 8.50 6.93 -14.28
C LYS A 63 7.26 7.78 -14.02
N PHE A 64 7.40 8.75 -13.13
CA PHE A 64 6.32 9.71 -12.86
C PHE A 64 5.90 10.48 -14.12
N GLU A 65 6.85 10.85 -14.99
CA GLU A 65 6.54 11.56 -16.25
C GLU A 65 5.63 10.74 -17.19
N GLU A 66 5.89 9.44 -17.31
CA GLU A 66 5.12 8.53 -18.16
C GLU A 66 3.70 8.39 -17.62
N PHE A 67 3.57 8.21 -16.31
CA PHE A 67 2.27 8.14 -15.64
C PHE A 67 1.45 9.42 -15.79
N VAL A 68 2.07 10.58 -15.55
CA VAL A 68 1.41 11.88 -15.68
C VAL A 68 0.89 12.09 -17.10
N SER A 69 1.65 11.69 -18.12
CA SER A 69 1.23 11.86 -19.52
C SER A 69 -0.05 11.08 -19.82
N ILE A 70 -0.14 9.83 -19.36
CA ILE A 70 -1.31 8.97 -19.53
C ILE A 70 -2.49 9.54 -18.76
N TRP A 71 -2.29 9.85 -17.48
CA TRP A 71 -3.34 10.36 -16.60
C TRP A 71 -3.90 11.70 -17.09
N LEU A 72 -3.06 12.64 -17.54
CA LEU A 72 -3.53 13.89 -18.12
C LEU A 72 -4.34 13.65 -19.40
N SER A 73 -4.00 12.65 -20.22
CA SER A 73 -4.77 12.34 -21.42
C SER A 73 -6.18 11.81 -21.09
N GLU A 74 -6.29 10.99 -20.04
CA GLU A 74 -7.57 10.52 -19.50
C GLU A 74 -8.39 11.68 -18.92
N MET A 75 -7.77 12.52 -18.08
CA MET A 75 -8.45 13.63 -17.41
C MET A 75 -8.89 14.74 -18.37
N LYS A 76 -8.23 14.90 -19.54
CA LYS A 76 -8.60 15.86 -20.57
C LYS A 76 -10.02 15.67 -21.11
N VAL A 77 -10.53 14.44 -21.11
CA VAL A 77 -11.90 14.13 -21.55
C VAL A 77 -12.92 14.52 -20.49
N THR A 78 -12.54 14.45 -19.21
CA THR A 78 -13.43 14.73 -18.07
C THR A 78 -13.44 16.21 -17.68
N TRP A 79 -12.31 16.90 -17.80
CA TRP A 79 -12.16 18.26 -17.29
C TRP A 79 -12.42 19.34 -18.34
N SER A 80 -12.87 20.51 -17.86
CA SER A 80 -12.96 21.71 -18.69
C SER A 80 -11.56 22.17 -19.09
N LYS A 81 -11.45 22.88 -20.22
CA LYS A 81 -10.16 23.32 -20.78
C LYS A 81 -9.35 24.17 -19.79
N GLY A 82 -10.00 25.06 -19.03
CA GLY A 82 -9.32 25.90 -18.03
C GLY A 82 -8.72 25.07 -16.91
N HIS A 83 -9.51 24.19 -16.30
CA HIS A 83 -9.04 23.34 -15.21
C HIS A 83 -7.91 22.40 -15.65
N TYR A 84 -8.04 21.82 -16.85
CA TYR A 84 -6.97 21.00 -17.43
C TYR A 84 -5.66 21.79 -17.58
N MET A 85 -5.73 23.02 -18.12
CA MET A 85 -4.54 23.86 -18.29
C MET A 85 -3.90 24.26 -16.96
N ASP A 86 -4.70 24.59 -15.95
CA ASP A 86 -4.20 24.95 -14.62
C ASP A 86 -3.46 23.75 -13.99
N VAL A 87 -4.09 22.57 -13.98
CA VAL A 87 -3.51 21.37 -13.40
C VAL A 87 -2.27 20.91 -14.17
N ALA A 88 -2.32 20.89 -15.50
CA ALA A 88 -1.17 20.55 -16.34
C ALA A 88 -0.01 21.53 -16.10
N GLY A 89 -0.29 22.83 -15.97
CA GLY A 89 0.72 23.85 -15.70
C GLY A 89 1.38 23.69 -14.32
N VAL A 90 0.61 23.35 -13.29
CA VAL A 90 1.15 23.04 -11.95
C VAL A 90 2.07 21.81 -12.00
N ILE A 91 1.63 20.77 -12.70
CA ILE A 91 2.41 19.54 -12.83
C ILE A 91 3.71 19.78 -13.57
N ASP A 92 3.65 20.47 -14.70
CA ASP A 92 4.83 20.78 -15.52
C ASP A 92 5.82 21.69 -14.78
N LYS A 93 5.32 22.70 -14.04
CA LYS A 93 6.17 23.66 -13.35
C LYS A 93 6.81 23.13 -12.07
N TYR A 94 6.10 22.33 -11.28
CA TYR A 94 6.53 21.96 -9.92
C TYR A 94 6.80 20.47 -9.75
N LEU A 95 5.98 19.61 -10.36
CA LEU A 95 6.02 18.17 -10.11
C LEU A 95 6.99 17.46 -11.08
N LEU A 96 6.97 17.76 -12.38
CA LEU A 96 7.87 17.13 -13.35
C LEU A 96 9.36 17.41 -13.10
N PRO A 97 9.81 18.64 -12.77
CA PRO A 97 11.22 18.91 -12.54
C PRO A 97 11.78 18.11 -11.35
N THR A 98 10.94 17.87 -10.34
CA THR A 98 11.36 17.22 -9.09
C THR A 98 11.15 15.70 -9.13
N PHE A 99 10.06 15.24 -9.74
CA PHE A 99 9.61 13.84 -9.67
C PHE A 99 9.63 13.12 -11.01
N GLY A 100 9.74 13.83 -12.15
CA GLY A 100 9.61 13.24 -13.49
C GLY A 100 10.52 12.03 -13.73
N HIS A 101 11.78 12.11 -13.31
CA HIS A 101 12.77 11.03 -13.43
C HIS A 101 12.68 9.97 -12.32
N LYS A 102 11.86 10.19 -11.28
CA LYS A 102 11.72 9.24 -10.18
C LYS A 102 10.76 8.13 -10.57
N LYS A 103 11.08 6.91 -10.15
CA LYS A 103 10.17 5.77 -10.23
C LYS A 103 8.97 6.03 -9.33
N LEU A 104 7.80 5.57 -9.77
CA LEU A 104 6.65 5.53 -8.90
C LEU A 104 6.94 4.56 -7.75
N VAL A 105 6.63 5.00 -6.53
CA VAL A 105 6.66 4.14 -5.36
C VAL A 105 5.23 3.72 -5.05
N PRO A 106 4.99 2.47 -4.63
CA PRO A 106 3.69 2.08 -4.14
C PRO A 106 3.40 2.93 -2.90
N LEU A 107 2.30 3.69 -2.95
CA LEU A 107 1.81 4.37 -1.78
C LEU A 107 1.41 3.31 -0.77
N LYS A 108 2.26 3.05 0.22
CA LYS A 108 1.81 2.41 1.45
C LYS A 108 0.70 3.29 1.99
N LYS A 109 -0.51 2.74 2.15
CA LYS A 109 -1.61 3.40 2.85
C LYS A 109 -1.27 3.46 4.35
N ASP A 110 -0.21 4.18 4.69
CA ASP A 110 0.13 4.48 6.06
C ASP A 110 -0.49 5.83 6.41
N ARG A 111 -1.64 5.76 7.09
CA ARG A 111 -2.29 6.81 7.89
C ARG A 111 -2.09 8.28 7.47
N SER A 112 -2.27 8.61 6.21
CA SER A 112 -2.41 10.00 5.74
C SER A 112 -3.85 10.50 5.95
N TYR A 113 -4.29 10.60 7.21
CA TYR A 113 -5.48 11.37 7.61
C TYR A 113 -5.12 12.27 8.80
N SER A 114 -4.27 13.26 8.57
CA SER A 114 -4.12 14.44 9.43
C SER A 114 -3.44 15.56 8.64
N PHE A 115 -4.13 16.07 7.63
CA PHE A 115 -3.83 17.39 7.05
C PHE A 115 -5.12 18.20 7.02
N ALA A 116 -5.57 18.59 8.21
CA ALA A 116 -6.64 19.54 8.43
C ALA A 116 -6.35 20.33 9.72
N ARG A 117 -5.53 21.38 9.58
CA ARG A 117 -5.57 22.62 10.38
C ARG A 117 -4.40 23.52 9.97
N PHE A 118 -4.72 24.51 9.15
CA PHE A 118 -4.31 25.89 9.37
C PHE A 118 -5.55 26.74 9.15
#